data_AF-A0A1Q7CZ47-F1
#
_entry.id   AF-A0A1Q7CZ47-F1
#
_cell.length_a   1.000
_cell.length_b   1.000
_cell.length_c   1.000
_cell.angle_alpha   90.00
_cell.angle_beta   90.00
_cell.angle_gamma   90.00
#
_symmetry.space_group_name_H-M   'P 1'
#
loop_
_entity.id
_entity.type
_entity.pdbx_description
1 polymer ?
#
loop_
_entity_poly.entity_id
_entity_poly.type
_entity_poly.pdbx_seq_one_letter_code
_entity_poly.pdbx_strand_id
1 'polypeptide(L)'
;MKASITSVAVAGKRVLVREDLNVPMSKGAVADDARVRAAAPTLQHLAQRGARVIVMSHLGRPQDREPDLSLKPIAADLARRVGREVQFADDCVGEPATSAADRLQSGQVLLLENVRYHKEDEANDAGFARRLASLGDVYVNDAFAASHRAHASVVGVAAYLPAYAGELMETELKALRQALDNPRRPMVAVVGGAKVSTKVGVLRNLLRKVDSLLIGGAMANTFFKARGWPTGSGLVEDIALEEANEVTAEAGEKLVLPVDLVCARKMESGEALRVLDADKVEPGWMALDIGPRSVTLFTEKLRGAGTVIWNGPVGVAEIKDFSDGTREVGEAIARSGAYTLVGGGDTVAAIESLGLNGRFSHVSTGGGATLEYLEGKELPGIAILKEA
;
A
#
# COMPACT_ATOMS: atom_id res chain seq x y z
N MET A 1 -6.40 -21.06 1.18
CA MET A 1 -5.38 -20.19 0.54
C MET A 1 -5.92 -19.83 -0.83
N LYS A 2 -5.49 -18.74 -1.48
CA LYS A 2 -6.01 -18.42 -2.82
C LYS A 2 -5.19 -19.17 -3.88
N ALA A 3 -5.85 -19.70 -4.90
CA ALA A 3 -5.21 -20.36 -6.02
C ALA A 3 -4.48 -19.31 -6.89
N SER A 4 -3.32 -19.68 -7.43
CA SER A 4 -2.50 -18.76 -8.21
C SER A 4 -2.19 -19.26 -9.61
N ILE A 5 -1.47 -18.44 -10.37
CA ILE A 5 -1.03 -18.75 -11.73
C ILE A 5 -0.33 -20.11 -11.82
N THR A 6 0.33 -20.59 -10.76
CA THR A 6 1.03 -21.89 -10.74
C THR A 6 0.07 -23.08 -10.78
N SER A 7 -1.18 -22.90 -10.33
CA SER A 7 -2.20 -23.94 -10.21
C SER A 7 -3.06 -24.15 -11.46
N VAL A 8 -2.91 -23.30 -12.49
CA VAL A 8 -3.75 -23.31 -13.69
C VAL A 8 -2.94 -23.55 -14.96
N ALA A 9 -3.44 -24.40 -15.86
CA ALA A 9 -2.83 -24.58 -17.18
C ALA A 9 -3.13 -23.37 -18.08
N VAL A 10 -2.08 -22.70 -18.56
CA VAL A 10 -2.16 -21.43 -19.32
C VAL A 10 -1.64 -21.51 -20.75
N ALA A 11 -0.95 -22.60 -21.13
CA ALA A 11 -0.37 -22.75 -22.46
C ALA A 11 -1.45 -22.61 -23.56
N GLY A 12 -1.21 -21.71 -24.51
CA GLY A 12 -2.12 -21.42 -25.62
C GLY A 12 -3.36 -20.59 -25.26
N LYS A 13 -3.65 -20.37 -23.97
CA LYS A 13 -4.81 -19.58 -23.52
C LYS A 13 -4.53 -18.10 -23.55
N ARG A 14 -5.58 -17.31 -23.75
CA ARG A 14 -5.60 -15.86 -23.48
C ARG A 14 -5.75 -15.65 -21.98
N VAL A 15 -4.73 -15.08 -21.35
CA VAL A 15 -4.75 -14.79 -19.92
C VAL A 15 -4.88 -13.29 -19.74
N LEU A 16 -6.04 -12.86 -19.24
CA LEU A 16 -6.29 -11.46 -18.91
C LEU A 16 -5.71 -11.18 -17.52
N VAL A 17 -4.79 -10.24 -17.42
CA VAL A 17 -4.04 -9.92 -16.19
C VAL A 17 -4.31 -8.49 -15.76
N ARG A 18 -4.82 -8.29 -14.54
CA ARG A 18 -4.91 -6.98 -13.91
C ARG A 18 -3.61 -6.68 -13.18
N GLU A 19 -2.87 -5.70 -13.67
CA GLU A 19 -1.64 -5.20 -13.04
C GLU A 19 -1.87 -3.81 -12.44
N ASP A 20 -1.04 -3.40 -11.48
CA ASP A 20 -0.98 -2.00 -11.04
C ASP A 20 0.13 -1.24 -11.77
N LEU A 21 -0.18 -0.64 -12.91
CA LEU A 21 0.74 0.23 -13.67
C LEU A 21 0.46 1.72 -13.44
N ASN A 22 -0.22 2.10 -12.36
CA ASN A 22 -0.45 3.50 -12.04
C ASN A 22 0.82 4.13 -11.47
N VAL A 23 1.72 4.54 -12.35
CA VAL A 23 3.05 5.08 -12.04
C VAL A 23 3.09 6.61 -12.13
N PRO A 24 3.98 7.27 -11.37
CA PRO A 24 4.28 8.68 -11.59
C PRO A 24 4.84 8.91 -13.00
N MET A 25 4.26 9.86 -13.72
CA MET A 25 4.70 10.26 -15.05
C MET A 25 5.35 11.65 -15.01
N SER A 26 6.40 11.86 -15.81
CA SER A 26 7.03 13.16 -16.01
C SER A 26 7.38 13.35 -17.47
N LYS A 27 6.89 14.43 -18.08
CA LYS A 27 7.13 14.77 -19.50
C LYS A 27 6.83 13.60 -20.46
N GLY A 28 5.75 12.86 -20.21
CA GLY A 28 5.32 11.72 -21.03
C GLY A 28 6.13 10.42 -20.83
N ALA A 29 7.03 10.36 -19.84
CA ALA A 29 7.81 9.17 -19.50
C ALA A 29 7.56 8.74 -18.05
N VAL A 30 7.84 7.46 -17.75
CA VAL A 30 7.77 6.93 -16.38
C VAL A 30 8.86 7.58 -15.53
N ALA A 31 8.46 8.27 -14.46
CA ALA A 31 9.38 8.92 -13.53
C ALA A 31 9.86 7.95 -12.44
N ASP A 32 9.00 7.00 -12.05
CA ASP A 32 9.33 5.89 -11.15
C ASP A 32 8.68 4.60 -11.66
N ASP A 33 9.51 3.61 -11.97
CA ASP A 33 9.13 2.34 -12.55
C ASP A 33 8.99 1.21 -11.51
N ALA A 34 8.93 1.52 -10.22
CA ALA A 34 8.78 0.53 -9.14
C ALA A 34 7.61 -0.43 -9.37
N ARG A 35 6.45 0.08 -9.81
CA ARG A 35 5.29 -0.77 -10.09
C ARG A 35 5.42 -1.59 -11.38
N VAL A 36 6.09 -1.04 -12.39
CA VAL A 36 6.40 -1.78 -13.64
C VAL A 36 7.35 -2.94 -13.33
N ARG A 37 8.35 -2.73 -12.46
CA ARG A 37 9.22 -3.80 -11.96
C ARG A 37 8.43 -4.88 -11.22
N ALA A 38 7.48 -4.47 -10.39
CA ALA A 38 6.69 -5.38 -9.57
C ALA A 38 5.72 -6.25 -10.38
N ALA A 39 5.18 -5.74 -11.49
CA ALA A 39 4.31 -6.47 -12.42
C ALA A 39 5.06 -7.50 -13.31
N ALA A 40 6.34 -7.25 -13.61
CA ALA A 40 7.08 -8.04 -14.59
C ALA A 40 7.17 -9.55 -14.31
N PRO A 41 7.37 -10.04 -13.07
CA PRO A 41 7.51 -11.48 -12.78
C PRO A 41 6.30 -12.31 -13.22
N THR A 42 5.08 -11.88 -12.87
CA THR A 42 3.83 -12.56 -13.26
C THR A 42 3.70 -12.66 -14.77
N LEU A 43 3.94 -11.54 -15.47
CA LEU A 43 3.83 -11.48 -16.93
C LEU A 43 4.88 -12.35 -17.62
N GLN A 44 6.12 -12.34 -17.12
CA GLN A 44 7.20 -13.20 -17.60
C GLN A 44 6.86 -14.68 -17.43
N HIS A 45 6.41 -15.07 -16.25
CA HIS A 45 6.09 -16.45 -15.94
C HIS A 45 4.95 -16.98 -16.83
N LEU A 46 3.87 -16.21 -16.99
CA LEU A 46 2.77 -16.55 -17.89
C LEU A 46 3.23 -16.68 -19.35
N ALA A 47 4.01 -15.72 -19.85
CA ALA A 47 4.53 -15.75 -21.21
C ALA A 47 5.49 -16.92 -21.45
N GLN A 48 6.37 -17.23 -20.51
CA GLN A 48 7.29 -18.39 -20.59
C GLN A 48 6.54 -19.72 -20.64
N ARG A 49 5.38 -19.81 -19.98
CA ARG A 49 4.49 -20.98 -20.02
C ARG A 49 3.58 -21.03 -21.25
N GLY A 50 3.82 -20.16 -22.23
CA GLY A 50 3.13 -20.14 -23.52
C GLY A 50 1.73 -19.53 -23.48
N ALA A 51 1.40 -18.74 -22.46
CA ALA A 51 0.16 -17.96 -22.44
C ALA A 51 0.21 -16.80 -23.46
N ARG A 52 -0.94 -16.40 -23.96
CA ARG A 52 -1.14 -15.13 -24.68
C ARG A 52 -1.56 -14.10 -23.64
N VAL A 53 -0.63 -13.25 -23.20
CA VAL A 53 -0.80 -12.41 -22.00
C VAL A 53 -1.43 -11.08 -22.39
N ILE A 54 -2.59 -10.76 -21.82
CA ILE A 54 -3.33 -9.51 -22.09
C ILE A 54 -3.39 -8.73 -20.78
N VAL A 55 -2.67 -7.62 -20.71
CA VAL A 55 -2.50 -6.80 -19.51
C VAL A 55 -3.48 -5.64 -19.54
N MET A 56 -4.19 -5.45 -18.44
CA MET A 56 -5.01 -4.27 -18.19
C MET A 56 -4.55 -3.56 -16.93
N SER A 57 -4.56 -2.23 -16.98
CA SER A 57 -4.28 -1.38 -15.84
C SER A 57 -5.08 -0.08 -15.90
N HIS A 58 -5.01 0.69 -14.82
CA HIS A 58 -5.38 2.09 -14.80
C HIS A 58 -4.14 2.97 -14.70
N LEU A 59 -4.29 4.24 -15.08
CA LEU A 59 -3.34 5.32 -14.81
C LEU A 59 -4.11 6.58 -14.43
N GLY A 60 -3.75 7.18 -13.29
CA GLY A 60 -4.40 8.39 -12.79
C GLY A 60 -5.91 8.24 -12.56
N ARG A 61 -6.61 9.36 -12.67
CA ARG A 61 -8.07 9.49 -12.51
C ARG A 61 -8.63 10.38 -13.63
N PRO A 62 -8.65 9.88 -14.88
CA PRO A 62 -9.13 10.64 -16.02
C PRO A 62 -10.58 11.11 -15.80
N GLN A 63 -10.88 12.36 -16.14
CA GLN A 63 -12.28 12.84 -16.24
C GLN A 63 -12.88 12.54 -17.62
N ASP A 64 -12.00 12.52 -18.61
CA ASP A 64 -12.23 12.16 -20.01
C ASP A 64 -10.97 11.46 -20.55
N ARG A 65 -10.92 11.19 -21.85
CA ARG A 65 -9.79 10.55 -22.53
C ARG A 65 -8.60 11.50 -22.68
N GLU A 66 -7.90 11.73 -21.58
CA GLU A 66 -6.75 12.63 -21.45
C GLU A 66 -5.44 11.97 -21.95
N PRO A 67 -4.77 12.50 -23.00
CA PRO A 67 -3.58 11.86 -23.59
C PRO A 67 -2.45 11.54 -22.60
N ASP A 68 -2.27 12.39 -21.58
CA ASP A 68 -1.23 12.25 -20.55
C ASP A 68 -1.47 11.07 -19.59
N LEU A 69 -2.68 10.50 -19.61
CA LEU A 69 -3.08 9.33 -18.81
C LEU A 69 -3.17 8.05 -19.67
N SER A 70 -2.59 8.05 -20.88
CA SER A 70 -2.47 6.84 -21.70
C SER A 70 -1.45 5.87 -21.10
N LEU A 71 -1.71 4.58 -21.22
CA LEU A 71 -0.76 3.53 -20.85
C LEU A 71 0.30 3.28 -21.94
N LYS A 72 0.16 3.87 -23.13
CA LYS A 72 1.07 3.67 -24.26
C LYS A 72 2.55 3.94 -23.92
N PRO A 73 2.92 5.02 -23.19
CA PRO A 73 4.30 5.26 -22.83
C PRO A 73 4.91 4.20 -21.90
N ILE A 74 4.08 3.47 -21.14
CA ILE A 74 4.53 2.43 -20.21
C ILE A 74 4.88 1.13 -20.95
N ALA A 75 4.34 0.90 -22.15
CA ALA A 75 4.56 -0.33 -22.92
C ALA A 75 6.06 -0.62 -23.16
N ALA A 76 6.85 0.41 -23.50
CA ALA A 76 8.28 0.27 -23.74
C ALA A 76 9.06 -0.14 -22.47
N ASP A 77 8.66 0.39 -21.31
CA ASP A 77 9.28 0.09 -20.03
C ASP A 77 8.91 -1.31 -19.56
N LEU A 78 7.64 -1.68 -19.72
CA LEU A 78 7.15 -3.03 -19.47
C LEU A 78 7.86 -4.05 -20.36
N ALA A 79 8.04 -3.76 -21.65
CA ALA A 79 8.77 -4.63 -22.57
C ALA A 79 10.21 -4.91 -22.13
N ARG A 80 10.93 -3.86 -21.70
CA ARG A 80 12.31 -4.02 -21.17
C ARG A 80 12.32 -4.88 -19.90
N ARG A 81 11.36 -4.70 -19.01
CA ARG A 81 11.28 -5.45 -17.74
C ARG A 81 10.86 -6.90 -17.95
N VAL A 82 9.90 -7.15 -18.83
CA VAL A 82 9.43 -8.49 -19.20
C VAL A 82 10.46 -9.23 -20.08
N GLY A 83 11.33 -8.50 -20.79
CA GLY A 83 12.32 -9.10 -21.69
C GLY A 83 11.70 -9.63 -22.99
N ARG A 84 10.55 -9.07 -23.39
CA ARG A 84 9.77 -9.44 -24.58
C ARG A 84 9.10 -8.19 -25.14
N GLU A 85 8.75 -8.23 -26.42
CA GLU A 85 7.91 -7.19 -27.02
C GLU A 85 6.55 -7.13 -26.32
N VAL A 86 6.11 -5.91 -25.99
CA VAL A 86 4.76 -5.63 -25.49
C VAL A 86 4.04 -4.83 -26.56
N GLN A 87 3.04 -5.45 -27.18
CA GLN A 87 2.14 -4.78 -28.11
C GLN A 87 1.19 -3.86 -27.33
N PHE A 88 0.61 -2.88 -28.00
CA PHE A 88 -0.34 -1.95 -27.40
C PHE A 88 -1.64 -1.91 -28.19
N ALA A 89 -2.78 -1.97 -27.51
CA ALA A 89 -4.09 -1.71 -28.10
C ALA A 89 -4.55 -0.31 -27.73
N ASP A 90 -5.01 0.46 -28.72
CA ASP A 90 -5.48 1.83 -28.51
C ASP A 90 -6.81 1.90 -27.72
N ASP A 91 -7.41 0.77 -27.33
CA ASP A 91 -8.53 0.72 -26.39
C ASP A 91 -8.45 -0.58 -25.54
N CYS A 92 -9.19 -0.64 -24.43
CA CYS A 92 -9.32 -1.85 -23.61
C CYS A 92 -10.55 -2.71 -23.95
N VAL A 93 -11.47 -2.19 -24.77
CA VAL A 93 -12.64 -2.92 -25.27
C VAL A 93 -12.93 -2.57 -26.74
N GLY A 94 -13.85 -3.30 -27.37
CA GLY A 94 -14.22 -3.06 -28.76
C GLY A 94 -13.18 -3.58 -29.76
N GLU A 95 -13.32 -3.17 -31.03
CA GLU A 95 -12.51 -3.69 -32.14
C GLU A 95 -11.00 -3.58 -31.91
N PRO A 96 -10.43 -2.46 -31.42
CA PRO A 96 -8.99 -2.35 -31.22
C PRO A 96 -8.44 -3.40 -30.26
N ALA A 97 -9.18 -3.67 -29.18
CA ALA A 97 -8.81 -4.65 -28.17
C ALA A 97 -9.00 -6.09 -28.67
N THR A 98 -10.15 -6.41 -29.28
CA THR A 98 -10.44 -7.78 -29.75
C THR A 98 -9.51 -8.18 -30.89
N SER A 99 -9.31 -7.30 -31.87
CA SER A 99 -8.41 -7.55 -33.00
C SER A 99 -6.95 -7.74 -32.56
N ALA A 100 -6.48 -6.98 -31.57
CA ALA A 100 -5.13 -7.15 -31.02
C ALA A 100 -5.01 -8.46 -30.23
N ALA A 101 -6.01 -8.80 -29.39
CA ALA A 101 -6.03 -10.02 -28.61
C ALA A 101 -6.08 -11.29 -29.50
N ASP A 102 -6.85 -11.26 -30.59
CA ASP A 102 -6.99 -12.40 -31.50
C ASP A 102 -5.72 -12.69 -32.30
N ARG A 103 -4.94 -11.65 -32.63
CA ARG A 103 -3.64 -11.78 -33.31
C ARG A 103 -2.51 -12.23 -32.39
N LEU A 104 -2.70 -12.16 -31.07
CA LEU A 104 -1.66 -12.44 -30.09
C LEU A 104 -1.25 -13.92 -30.14
N GLN A 105 0.05 -14.17 -30.31
CA GLN A 105 0.64 -15.51 -30.34
C GLN A 105 1.09 -15.95 -28.94
N SER A 106 1.24 -17.27 -28.75
CA SER A 106 1.71 -17.82 -27.48
C SER A 106 3.06 -17.22 -27.05
N GLY A 107 3.14 -16.78 -25.80
CA GLY A 107 4.32 -16.12 -25.23
C GLY A 107 4.48 -14.65 -25.59
N GLN A 108 3.52 -14.05 -26.30
CA GLN A 108 3.47 -12.60 -26.53
C GLN A 108 2.62 -11.89 -25.46
N VAL A 109 2.88 -10.59 -25.31
CA VAL A 109 2.22 -9.72 -24.34
C VAL A 109 1.56 -8.55 -25.06
N LEU A 110 0.31 -8.26 -24.68
CA LEU A 110 -0.47 -7.11 -25.12
C LEU A 110 -0.81 -6.25 -23.91
N LEU A 111 -0.54 -4.96 -23.98
CA LEU A 111 -1.03 -3.96 -23.03
C LEU A 111 -2.26 -3.27 -23.61
N LEU A 112 -3.37 -3.32 -22.90
CA LEU A 112 -4.58 -2.57 -23.21
C LEU A 112 -4.44 -1.12 -22.75
N GLU A 113 -5.22 -0.23 -23.35
CA GLU A 113 -5.33 1.15 -22.89
C GLU A 113 -5.96 1.26 -21.50
N ASN A 114 -5.80 2.42 -20.86
CA ASN A 114 -6.28 2.76 -19.53
C ASN A 114 -7.76 2.42 -19.32
N VAL A 115 -8.05 1.45 -18.43
CA VAL A 115 -9.42 1.01 -18.14
C VAL A 115 -10.30 2.14 -17.60
N ARG A 116 -9.72 3.18 -16.97
CA ARG A 116 -10.46 4.32 -16.42
C ARG A 116 -10.90 5.34 -17.47
N TYR A 117 -10.49 5.22 -18.73
CA TYR A 117 -11.15 5.97 -19.81
C TYR A 117 -12.62 5.56 -19.99
N HIS A 118 -13.02 4.41 -19.47
CA HIS A 118 -14.40 3.96 -19.37
C HIS A 118 -14.87 4.14 -17.93
N LYS A 119 -15.82 5.06 -17.70
CA LYS A 119 -16.39 5.33 -16.35
C LYS A 119 -17.07 4.09 -15.78
N GLU A 120 -17.48 3.20 -16.67
CA GLU A 120 -17.99 1.86 -16.41
C GLU A 120 -17.05 0.99 -15.55
N ASP A 121 -15.72 1.23 -15.58
CA ASP A 121 -14.78 0.50 -14.72
C ASP A 121 -15.07 0.77 -13.24
N GLU A 122 -15.10 2.04 -12.86
CA GLU A 122 -15.31 2.45 -11.45
C GLU A 122 -16.73 2.17 -10.99
N ALA A 123 -17.70 2.19 -11.90
CA ALA A 123 -19.09 1.81 -11.64
C ALA A 123 -19.32 0.31 -11.51
N ASN A 124 -18.29 -0.52 -11.75
CA ASN A 124 -18.40 -1.98 -11.81
C ASN A 124 -19.47 -2.47 -12.78
N ASP A 125 -19.58 -1.81 -13.94
CA ASP A 125 -20.64 -2.12 -14.90
C ASP A 125 -20.48 -3.55 -15.45
N ALA A 126 -21.57 -4.32 -15.40
CA ALA A 126 -21.58 -5.71 -15.83
C ALA A 126 -21.35 -5.86 -17.35
N GLY A 127 -21.84 -4.90 -18.14
CA GLY A 127 -21.65 -4.89 -19.59
C GLY A 127 -20.17 -4.69 -19.95
N PHE A 128 -19.50 -3.73 -19.31
CA PHE A 128 -18.08 -3.48 -19.47
C PHE A 128 -17.22 -4.64 -18.96
N ALA A 129 -17.52 -5.18 -17.78
CA ALA A 129 -16.86 -6.37 -17.25
C ALA A 129 -16.96 -7.57 -18.21
N ARG A 130 -18.11 -7.78 -18.86
CA ARG A 130 -18.28 -8.84 -19.87
C ARG A 130 -17.43 -8.59 -21.12
N ARG A 131 -17.33 -7.33 -21.58
CA ARG A 131 -16.46 -6.97 -22.72
C ARG A 131 -15.00 -7.26 -22.40
N LEU A 132 -14.51 -6.85 -21.23
CA LEU A 132 -13.15 -7.18 -20.78
C LEU A 132 -12.95 -8.70 -20.71
N ALA A 133 -13.87 -9.42 -20.07
CA ALA A 133 -13.80 -10.87 -19.93
C ALA A 133 -13.76 -11.62 -21.26
N SER A 134 -14.40 -11.12 -22.31
CA SER A 134 -14.36 -11.75 -23.65
C SER A 134 -12.97 -11.81 -24.29
N LEU A 135 -12.01 -11.02 -23.78
CA LEU A 135 -10.62 -11.01 -24.25
C LEU A 135 -9.80 -12.19 -23.70
N GLY A 136 -10.25 -12.82 -22.62
CA GLY A 136 -9.50 -13.87 -21.92
C GLY A 136 -10.28 -15.17 -21.79
N ASP A 137 -9.54 -16.24 -21.48
CA ASP A 137 -10.08 -17.54 -21.07
C ASP A 137 -9.90 -17.77 -19.56
N VAL A 138 -8.96 -17.03 -18.95
CA VAL A 138 -8.64 -17.03 -17.51
C VAL A 138 -8.32 -15.60 -17.08
N TYR A 139 -8.71 -15.26 -15.85
CA TYR A 139 -8.38 -13.98 -15.23
C TYR A 139 -7.31 -14.16 -14.15
N VAL A 140 -6.32 -13.27 -14.14
CA VAL A 140 -5.29 -13.16 -13.10
C VAL A 140 -5.37 -11.76 -12.50
N ASN A 141 -5.59 -11.67 -11.19
CA ASN A 141 -5.47 -10.40 -10.49
C ASN A 141 -4.12 -10.33 -9.79
N ASP A 142 -3.26 -9.42 -10.26
CA ASP A 142 -1.98 -9.11 -9.63
C ASP A 142 -1.91 -7.67 -9.10
N ALA A 143 -3.04 -6.95 -9.10
CA ALA A 143 -3.15 -5.58 -8.64
C ALA A 143 -3.67 -5.51 -7.19
N PHE A 144 -2.84 -5.90 -6.22
CA PHE A 144 -3.21 -5.84 -4.80
C PHE A 144 -3.66 -4.44 -4.36
N ALA A 145 -2.96 -3.38 -4.79
CA ALA A 145 -3.32 -1.99 -4.48
C ALA A 145 -4.73 -1.59 -4.93
N ALA A 146 -5.23 -2.15 -6.03
CA ALA A 146 -6.57 -1.87 -6.56
C ALA A 146 -7.64 -2.78 -5.92
N SER A 147 -7.25 -3.83 -5.20
CA SER A 147 -8.16 -4.91 -4.79
C SER A 147 -9.10 -4.55 -3.63
N HIS A 148 -8.92 -3.39 -3.00
CA HIS A 148 -9.88 -2.81 -2.05
C HIS A 148 -11.10 -2.15 -2.72
N ARG A 149 -11.11 -2.05 -4.06
CA ARG A 149 -12.22 -1.46 -4.83
C ARG A 149 -12.93 -2.51 -5.66
N ALA A 150 -14.25 -2.43 -5.67
CA ALA A 150 -15.09 -3.28 -6.51
C ALA A 150 -15.26 -2.66 -7.90
N HIS A 151 -14.20 -2.61 -8.70
CA HIS A 151 -14.26 -2.13 -10.09
C HIS A 151 -14.50 -3.29 -11.07
N ALA A 152 -14.95 -2.99 -12.29
CA ALA A 152 -15.17 -4.01 -13.32
C ALA A 152 -13.89 -4.78 -13.65
N SER A 153 -12.76 -4.08 -13.88
CA SER A 153 -11.45 -4.69 -14.16
C SER A 153 -10.82 -5.42 -12.97
N VAL A 154 -11.39 -5.33 -11.76
CA VAL A 154 -10.86 -5.98 -10.56
C VAL A 154 -11.76 -7.13 -10.12
N VAL A 155 -13.07 -6.87 -10.02
CA VAL A 155 -14.10 -7.74 -9.45
C VAL A 155 -15.08 -8.21 -10.52
N GLY A 156 -15.63 -7.29 -11.32
CA GLY A 156 -16.69 -7.62 -12.28
C GLY A 156 -16.29 -8.70 -13.29
N VAL A 157 -15.05 -8.66 -13.79
CA VAL A 157 -14.51 -9.66 -14.74
C VAL A 157 -14.55 -11.08 -14.17
N ALA A 158 -14.38 -11.24 -12.86
CA ALA A 158 -14.35 -12.56 -12.21
C ALA A 158 -15.72 -13.25 -12.16
N ALA A 159 -16.80 -12.53 -12.48
CA ALA A 159 -18.12 -13.16 -12.68
C ALA A 159 -18.19 -14.00 -13.97
N TYR A 160 -17.25 -13.80 -14.91
CA TYR A 160 -17.25 -14.41 -16.23
C TYR A 160 -16.04 -15.31 -16.49
N LEU A 161 -14.95 -15.13 -15.75
CA LEU A 161 -13.71 -15.89 -15.88
C LEU A 161 -13.27 -16.47 -14.53
N PRO A 162 -12.68 -17.68 -14.50
CA PRO A 162 -12.03 -18.17 -13.30
C PRO A 162 -10.84 -17.28 -12.92
N ALA A 163 -10.80 -16.82 -11.67
CA ALA A 163 -9.84 -15.83 -11.19
C ALA A 163 -8.75 -16.45 -10.31
N TYR A 164 -7.49 -16.11 -10.59
CA TYR A 164 -6.30 -16.58 -9.88
C TYR A 164 -5.43 -15.40 -9.42
N ALA A 165 -4.66 -15.59 -8.35
CA ALA A 165 -3.66 -14.63 -7.90
C ALA A 165 -2.43 -14.65 -8.81
N GLY A 166 -1.90 -13.47 -9.16
CA GLY A 166 -0.53 -13.33 -9.66
C GLY A 166 0.51 -13.40 -8.53
N GLU A 167 1.79 -13.30 -8.88
CA GLU A 167 2.90 -13.45 -7.93
C GLU A 167 3.00 -12.29 -6.94
N LEU A 168 2.70 -11.05 -7.37
CA LEU A 168 2.67 -9.89 -6.47
C LEU A 168 1.55 -10.05 -5.45
N MET A 169 0.35 -10.39 -5.93
CA MET A 169 -0.81 -10.68 -5.08
C MET A 169 -0.50 -11.80 -4.08
N GLU A 170 0.08 -12.91 -4.53
CA GLU A 170 0.49 -14.00 -3.64
C GLU A 170 1.48 -13.53 -2.56
N THR A 171 2.48 -12.75 -2.96
CA THR A 171 3.50 -12.23 -2.05
C THR A 171 2.89 -11.33 -0.98
N GLU A 172 2.01 -10.40 -1.38
CA GLU A 172 1.28 -9.52 -0.45
C GLU A 172 0.40 -10.32 0.51
N LEU A 173 -0.40 -11.27 0.01
CA LEU A 173 -1.27 -12.11 0.85
C LEU A 173 -0.48 -12.98 1.83
N LYS A 174 0.66 -13.54 1.39
CA LYS A 174 1.54 -14.33 2.25
C LYS A 174 2.15 -13.48 3.35
N ALA A 175 2.61 -12.27 3.01
CA ALA A 175 3.19 -11.35 3.98
C ALA A 175 2.18 -10.91 5.04
N LEU A 176 0.97 -10.55 4.62
CA LEU A 176 -0.12 -10.17 5.51
C LEU A 176 -0.52 -11.31 6.45
N ARG A 177 -0.67 -12.53 5.93
CA ARG A 177 -0.97 -13.72 6.76
C ARG A 177 0.13 -14.01 7.77
N GLN A 178 1.40 -13.92 7.36
CA GLN A 178 2.53 -14.13 8.25
C GLN A 178 2.58 -13.08 9.36
N ALA A 179 2.23 -11.83 9.07
CA ALA A 179 2.22 -10.75 10.05
C ALA A 179 0.99 -10.73 10.96
N LEU A 180 -0.19 -11.10 10.47
CA LEU A 180 -1.47 -10.88 11.17
C LEU A 180 -2.16 -12.15 11.67
N ASP A 181 -1.99 -13.27 10.98
CA ASP A 181 -2.71 -14.51 11.30
C ASP A 181 -1.81 -15.48 12.04
N ASN A 182 -0.53 -15.55 11.68
CA ASN A 182 0.48 -16.39 12.33
C ASN A 182 1.72 -15.59 12.80
N PRO A 183 1.55 -14.49 13.57
CA PRO A 183 2.68 -13.67 14.00
C PRO A 183 3.59 -14.44 14.96
N ARG A 184 4.90 -14.21 14.83
CA ARG A 184 5.84 -14.57 15.90
C ARG A 184 5.73 -13.52 17.00
N ARG A 185 5.55 -13.95 18.24
CA ARG A 185 5.41 -13.04 19.38
C ARG A 185 6.76 -12.78 20.07
N PRO A 186 6.96 -11.60 20.69
CA PRO A 186 6.02 -10.48 20.78
C PRO A 186 5.74 -9.81 19.42
N MET A 187 4.46 -9.49 19.18
CA MET A 187 3.99 -8.76 18.01
C MET A 187 3.83 -7.29 18.38
N VAL A 188 4.54 -6.42 17.67
CA VAL A 188 4.58 -4.98 17.94
C VAL A 188 4.07 -4.21 16.73
N ALA A 189 3.16 -3.24 16.93
CA ALA A 189 2.75 -2.34 15.87
C ALA A 189 3.24 -0.92 16.16
N VAL A 190 3.86 -0.28 15.18
CA VAL A 190 4.18 1.14 15.15
C VAL A 190 3.22 1.81 14.19
N VAL A 191 2.39 2.73 14.70
CA VAL A 191 1.40 3.46 13.91
C VAL A 191 1.67 4.96 14.04
N GLY A 192 1.72 5.65 12.91
CA GLY A 192 1.98 7.08 12.88
C GLY A 192 1.18 7.81 11.80
N GLY A 193 1.64 9.00 11.45
CA GLY A 193 0.96 9.91 10.54
C GLY A 193 0.14 10.99 11.25
N ALA A 194 -0.69 11.69 10.48
CA ALA A 194 -1.28 12.95 10.92
C ALA A 194 -2.65 12.81 11.60
N LYS A 195 -3.44 11.80 11.24
CA LYS A 195 -4.87 11.71 11.59
C LYS A 195 -5.20 10.38 12.25
N VAL A 196 -5.85 10.43 13.42
CA VAL A 196 -6.49 9.30 14.09
C VAL A 196 -7.69 8.81 13.30
N SER A 197 -8.50 9.73 12.76
CA SER A 197 -9.77 9.40 12.08
C SER A 197 -9.60 8.43 10.91
N THR A 198 -8.47 8.51 10.20
CA THR A 198 -8.13 7.64 9.07
C THR A 198 -7.51 6.31 9.48
N LYS A 199 -7.25 6.10 10.77
CA LYS A 199 -6.55 4.93 11.33
C LYS A 199 -7.33 4.20 12.42
N VAL A 200 -8.50 4.68 12.84
CA VAL A 200 -9.29 4.08 13.94
C VAL A 200 -9.52 2.58 13.73
N GLY A 201 -9.93 2.17 12.52
CA GLY A 201 -10.14 0.75 12.20
C GLY A 201 -8.87 -0.08 12.35
N VAL A 202 -7.73 0.46 11.90
CA VAL A 202 -6.42 -0.20 11.99
C VAL A 202 -6.02 -0.34 13.45
N LEU A 203 -6.14 0.73 14.24
CA LEU A 203 -5.81 0.73 15.67
C LEU A 203 -6.65 -0.32 16.42
N ARG A 204 -7.97 -0.30 16.26
CA ARG A 204 -8.88 -1.25 16.95
C ARG A 204 -8.60 -2.70 16.55
N ASN A 205 -8.37 -2.98 15.27
CA ASN A 205 -8.10 -4.34 14.82
C ASN A 205 -6.71 -4.83 15.29
N LEU A 206 -5.68 -4.00 15.16
CA LEU A 206 -4.33 -4.35 15.61
C LEU A 206 -4.26 -4.52 17.13
N LEU A 207 -4.99 -3.71 17.90
CA LEU A 207 -4.95 -3.75 19.36
C LEU A 207 -5.33 -5.13 19.94
N ARG A 208 -6.24 -5.82 19.27
CA ARG A 208 -6.65 -7.19 19.61
C ARG A 208 -5.57 -8.23 19.34
N LYS A 209 -4.61 -7.93 18.46
CA LYS A 209 -3.57 -8.86 18.00
C LYS A 209 -2.21 -8.60 18.63
N VAL A 210 -1.85 -7.34 18.86
CA VAL A 210 -0.51 -6.93 19.29
C VAL A 210 -0.28 -7.08 20.79
N ASP A 211 0.98 -7.27 21.15
CA ASP A 211 1.50 -7.20 22.51
C ASP A 211 1.90 -5.77 22.90
N SER A 212 2.23 -4.92 21.92
CA SER A 212 2.45 -3.48 22.12
C SER A 212 2.05 -2.68 20.88
N LEU A 213 1.42 -1.53 21.11
CA LEU A 213 1.00 -0.57 20.11
C LEU A 213 1.69 0.77 20.39
N LEU A 214 2.64 1.14 19.53
CA LEU A 214 3.36 2.39 19.61
C LEU A 214 2.72 3.40 18.68
N ILE A 215 2.28 4.55 19.21
CA ILE A 215 1.68 5.61 18.39
C ILE A 215 2.64 6.79 18.33
N GLY A 216 2.99 7.24 17.13
CA GLY A 216 3.76 8.47 16.90
C GLY A 216 3.05 9.41 15.94
N GLY A 217 3.80 10.38 15.40
CA GLY A 217 3.29 11.35 14.44
C GLY A 217 2.33 12.35 15.09
N ALA A 218 1.77 13.25 14.27
CA ALA A 218 0.87 14.28 14.78
C ALA A 218 -0.43 13.71 15.37
N MET A 219 -0.83 12.49 14.98
CA MET A 219 -1.98 11.81 15.57
C MET A 219 -1.83 11.56 17.09
N ALA A 220 -0.61 11.44 17.60
CA ALA A 220 -0.35 11.30 19.04
C ALA A 220 -0.88 12.49 19.86
N ASN A 221 -0.94 13.69 19.28
CA ASN A 221 -1.50 14.88 19.94
C ASN A 221 -2.98 14.71 20.30
N THR A 222 -3.75 13.96 19.51
CA THR A 222 -5.15 13.68 19.84
C THR A 222 -5.26 12.80 21.08
N PHE A 223 -4.36 11.82 21.25
CA PHE A 223 -4.27 11.01 22.48
C PHE A 223 -3.80 11.84 23.68
N PHE A 224 -2.86 12.77 23.49
CA PHE A 224 -2.43 13.69 24.55
C PHE A 224 -3.58 14.61 24.99
N LYS A 225 -4.29 15.23 24.05
CA LYS A 225 -5.45 16.07 24.37
C LYS A 225 -6.56 15.29 25.06
N ALA A 226 -6.80 14.04 24.65
CA ALA A 226 -7.76 13.15 25.31
C ALA A 226 -7.40 12.86 26.79
N ARG A 227 -6.10 12.84 27.13
CA ARG A 227 -5.58 12.76 28.52
C ARG A 227 -5.58 14.10 29.27
N GLY A 228 -6.01 15.19 28.63
CA GLY A 228 -5.97 16.54 29.19
C GLY A 228 -4.61 17.20 29.15
N TRP A 229 -3.66 16.70 28.34
CA TRP A 229 -2.33 17.29 28.20
C TRP A 229 -2.34 18.44 27.18
N PRO A 230 -1.53 19.50 27.40
CA PRO A 230 -1.40 20.59 26.46
C PRO A 230 -0.64 20.12 25.20
N THR A 231 -1.14 20.52 24.03
CA THR A 231 -0.56 20.17 22.71
C THR A 231 -0.02 21.38 21.95
N GLY A 232 0.04 22.54 22.59
CA GLY A 232 0.42 23.81 21.96
C GLY A 232 -0.39 24.11 20.69
N SER A 233 0.30 24.34 19.59
CA SER A 233 -0.25 24.55 18.24
C SER A 233 -0.20 23.28 17.36
N GLY A 234 0.02 22.10 17.97
CA GLY A 234 0.03 20.83 17.26
C GLY A 234 -1.34 20.46 16.67
N LEU A 235 -1.33 19.68 15.59
CA LEU A 235 -2.53 19.17 14.95
C LEU A 235 -3.27 18.23 15.90
N VAL A 236 -4.55 18.51 16.19
CA VAL A 236 -5.44 17.64 16.96
C VAL A 236 -6.76 17.48 16.22
N GLU A 237 -7.28 16.26 16.20
CA GLU A 237 -8.62 15.99 15.68
C GLU A 237 -9.63 15.94 16.83
N ASP A 238 -10.29 17.07 17.11
CA ASP A 238 -11.32 17.14 18.17
C ASP A 238 -12.45 16.14 17.96
N ILE A 239 -12.79 15.85 16.71
CA ILE A 239 -13.80 14.86 16.34
C ILE A 239 -13.41 13.42 16.69
N ALA A 240 -12.13 13.15 16.95
CA ALA A 240 -11.59 11.82 17.19
C ALA A 240 -11.15 11.59 18.66
N LEU A 241 -11.50 12.52 19.57
CA LEU A 241 -11.14 12.43 20.99
C LEU A 241 -11.85 11.28 21.70
N GLU A 242 -13.10 11.00 21.34
CA GLU A 242 -13.86 9.88 21.88
C GLU A 242 -13.18 8.56 21.50
N GLU A 243 -12.85 8.38 20.23
CA GLU A 243 -12.14 7.19 19.75
C GLU A 243 -10.75 7.05 20.37
N ALA A 244 -10.01 8.15 20.55
CA ALA A 244 -8.70 8.11 21.22
C ALA A 244 -8.81 7.64 22.68
N ASN A 245 -9.86 8.06 23.39
CA ASN A 245 -10.15 7.59 24.75
C ASN A 245 -10.52 6.12 24.78
N GLU A 246 -11.39 5.67 23.87
CA GLU A 246 -11.76 4.25 23.76
C GLU A 246 -10.55 3.36 23.47
N VAL A 247 -9.72 3.74 22.49
CA VAL A 247 -8.49 3.01 22.16
C VAL A 247 -7.54 2.98 23.36
N THR A 248 -7.40 4.08 24.10
CA THR A 248 -6.58 4.12 25.31
C THR A 248 -7.10 3.18 26.40
N ALA A 249 -8.42 3.17 26.61
CA ALA A 249 -9.07 2.31 27.60
C ALA A 249 -8.96 0.81 27.23
N GLU A 250 -9.22 0.46 25.97
CA GLU A 250 -9.10 -0.92 25.47
C GLU A 250 -7.64 -1.39 25.52
N ALA A 251 -6.67 -0.50 25.26
CA ALA A 251 -5.28 -0.88 25.15
C ALA A 251 -4.56 -1.08 26.48
N GLY A 252 -4.90 -0.28 27.48
CA GLY A 252 -4.19 -0.26 28.76
C GLY A 252 -2.67 -0.11 28.56
N GLU A 253 -1.90 -0.99 29.19
CA GLU A 253 -0.43 -0.97 29.15
C GLU A 253 0.17 -1.32 27.77
N LYS A 254 -0.63 -1.84 26.84
CA LYS A 254 -0.18 -2.11 25.47
C LYS A 254 0.10 -0.82 24.70
N LEU A 255 -0.62 0.26 25.02
CA LEU A 255 -0.47 1.54 24.32
C LEU A 255 0.74 2.31 24.84
N VAL A 256 1.68 2.57 23.93
CA VAL A 256 2.90 3.33 24.20
C VAL A 256 2.82 4.63 23.40
N LEU A 257 2.77 5.75 24.11
CA LEU A 257 2.82 7.10 23.53
C LEU A 257 4.22 7.71 23.73
N PRO A 258 4.60 8.73 22.93
CA PRO A 258 5.83 9.48 23.15
C PRO A 258 5.80 10.17 24.52
N VAL A 259 6.97 10.27 25.14
CA VAL A 259 7.20 10.91 26.45
C VAL A 259 7.87 12.28 26.33
N ASP A 260 8.50 12.54 25.19
CA ASP A 260 9.09 13.81 24.80
C ASP A 260 8.93 14.02 23.28
N LEU A 261 8.98 15.26 22.84
CA LEU A 261 8.64 15.67 21.47
C LEU A 261 9.65 16.70 20.98
N VAL A 262 10.02 16.60 19.71
CA VAL A 262 10.75 17.67 19.02
C VAL A 262 9.73 18.67 18.51
N CYS A 263 9.84 19.91 19.01
CA CYS A 263 8.91 20.97 18.72
C CYS A 263 9.59 22.14 17.99
N ALA A 264 8.84 22.77 17.09
CA ALA A 264 9.16 24.04 16.48
C ALA A 264 7.92 24.96 16.51
N ARG A 265 8.08 26.24 16.15
CA ARG A 265 6.93 27.16 16.00
C ARG A 265 6.26 27.05 14.63
N LYS A 266 6.97 26.53 13.63
CA LYS A 266 6.50 26.29 12.27
C LYS A 266 7.03 24.97 11.75
N MET A 267 6.29 24.39 10.81
CA MET A 267 6.66 23.17 10.10
C MET A 267 7.51 23.52 8.86
N GLU A 268 8.69 24.08 9.10
CA GLU A 268 9.64 24.53 8.07
C GLU A 268 11.06 24.13 8.49
N SER A 269 11.96 23.92 7.53
CA SER A 269 13.36 23.62 7.83
C SER A 269 14.10 24.88 8.32
N GLY A 270 15.05 24.70 9.23
CA GLY A 270 15.87 25.77 9.81
C GLY A 270 15.21 26.50 10.99
N GLU A 271 14.03 26.06 11.41
CA GLU A 271 13.35 26.60 12.60
C GLU A 271 14.07 26.21 13.89
N ALA A 272 13.97 27.07 14.91
CA ALA A 272 14.54 26.79 16.22
C ALA A 272 13.82 25.60 16.88
N LEU A 273 14.56 24.56 17.21
CA LEU A 273 14.04 23.33 17.81
C LEU A 273 14.10 23.38 19.34
N ARG A 274 13.10 22.81 20.00
CA ARG A 274 13.13 22.46 21.43
C ARG A 274 12.62 21.05 21.62
N VAL A 275 13.26 20.31 22.53
CA VAL A 275 12.71 19.06 23.03
C VAL A 275 11.90 19.38 24.29
N LEU A 276 10.61 19.04 24.28
CA LEU A 276 9.68 19.26 25.39
C LEU A 276 9.13 17.93 25.88
N ASP A 277 8.82 17.82 27.18
CA ASP A 277 8.05 16.68 27.68
C ASP A 277 6.66 16.68 27.01
N ALA A 278 6.11 15.49 26.72
CA ALA A 278 4.85 15.35 26.00
C ALA A 278 3.64 15.95 26.73
N ASP A 279 3.73 16.13 28.06
CA ASP A 279 2.70 16.72 28.91
C ASP A 279 2.90 18.23 29.17
N LYS A 280 3.91 18.86 28.55
CA LYS A 280 4.30 20.27 28.79
C LYS A 280 4.51 21.06 27.50
N VAL A 281 3.83 20.71 26.41
CA VAL A 281 3.94 21.46 25.15
C VAL A 281 3.31 22.84 25.32
N GLU A 282 4.16 23.87 25.35
CA GLU A 282 3.77 25.27 25.55
C GLU A 282 2.95 25.83 24.35
N PRO A 283 2.07 26.83 24.58
CA PRO A 283 1.38 27.53 23.49
C PRO A 283 2.35 28.09 22.43
N GLY A 284 1.97 27.97 21.16
CA GLY A 284 2.77 28.43 20.01
C GLY A 284 3.87 27.46 19.55
N TRP A 285 4.11 26.37 20.28
CA TRP A 285 4.96 25.27 19.84
C TRP A 285 4.12 24.13 19.29
N MET A 286 4.59 23.46 18.24
CA MET A 286 3.97 22.27 17.66
C MET A 286 4.95 21.11 17.67
N ALA A 287 4.48 19.93 18.08
CA ALA A 287 5.24 18.69 18.00
C ALA A 287 5.27 18.19 16.55
N LEU A 288 6.48 18.02 16.02
CA LEU A 288 6.72 17.65 14.62
C LEU A 288 7.51 16.35 14.48
N ASP A 289 8.12 15.86 15.57
CA ASP A 289 8.74 14.54 15.66
C ASP A 289 8.73 14.04 17.11
N ILE A 290 8.99 12.75 17.31
CA ILE A 290 9.20 12.20 18.66
C ILE A 290 10.59 12.57 19.19
N GLY A 291 10.68 12.82 20.49
CA GLY A 291 11.95 13.17 21.14
C GLY A 291 12.86 11.96 21.37
N PRO A 292 14.12 12.20 21.77
CA PRO A 292 15.13 11.15 21.95
C PRO A 292 14.77 10.14 23.05
N ARG A 293 14.04 10.53 24.10
CA ARG A 293 13.59 9.57 25.14
C ARG A 293 12.50 8.67 24.58
N SER A 294 11.63 9.20 23.74
CA SER A 294 10.58 8.45 23.04
C SER A 294 11.17 7.47 22.02
N VAL A 295 12.19 7.88 21.28
CA VAL A 295 12.96 6.97 20.40
C VAL A 295 13.55 5.81 21.21
N THR A 296 14.15 6.11 22.37
CA THR A 296 14.71 5.08 23.26
C THR A 296 13.62 4.11 23.74
N LEU A 297 12.49 4.65 24.24
CA LEU A 297 11.34 3.86 24.69
C LEU A 297 10.80 2.96 23.57
N PHE A 298 10.66 3.50 22.35
CA PHE A 298 10.16 2.74 21.21
C PHE A 298 11.13 1.63 20.83
N THR A 299 12.42 1.93 20.80
CA THR A 299 13.49 0.96 20.52
C THR A 299 13.51 -0.18 21.54
N GLU A 300 13.31 0.13 22.82
CA GLU A 300 13.22 -0.89 23.87
C GLU A 300 12.02 -1.82 23.69
N LYS A 301 10.86 -1.27 23.33
CA LYS A 301 9.65 -2.08 23.04
C LYS A 301 9.77 -2.94 21.78
N LEU A 302 10.58 -2.51 20.81
CA LEU A 302 10.89 -3.28 19.60
C LEU A 302 11.91 -4.40 19.84
N ARG A 303 12.69 -4.33 20.91
CA ARG A 303 13.73 -5.32 21.22
C ARG A 303 13.10 -6.69 21.49
N GLY A 304 13.56 -7.70 20.74
CA GLY A 304 13.08 -9.07 20.88
C GLY A 304 11.70 -9.32 20.27
N ALA A 305 11.12 -8.36 19.54
CA ALA A 305 9.89 -8.59 18.78
C ALA A 305 10.09 -9.74 17.77
N GLY A 306 9.11 -10.63 17.68
CA GLY A 306 9.07 -11.67 16.65
C GLY A 306 8.45 -11.18 15.35
N THR A 307 7.54 -10.22 15.44
CA THR A 307 6.86 -9.60 14.30
C THR A 307 6.63 -8.12 14.56
N VAL A 308 6.91 -7.28 13.58
CA VAL A 308 6.66 -5.84 13.64
C VAL A 308 5.81 -5.40 12.46
N ILE A 309 4.75 -4.64 12.74
CA ILE A 309 3.98 -3.93 11.72
C ILE A 309 4.30 -2.44 11.83
N TRP A 310 4.66 -1.81 10.72
CA TRP A 310 4.90 -0.37 10.69
C TRP A 310 4.00 0.32 9.66
N ASN A 311 3.18 1.26 10.15
CA ASN A 311 2.25 2.02 9.34
C ASN A 311 2.18 3.49 9.79
N GLY A 312 3.00 4.32 9.16
CA GLY A 312 3.03 5.77 9.34
C GLY A 312 4.36 6.23 9.97
N PRO A 313 4.96 7.32 9.47
CA PRO A 313 6.11 7.95 10.12
C PRO A 313 5.72 8.50 11.50
N VAL A 314 6.70 8.60 12.40
CA VAL A 314 6.50 9.10 13.77
C VAL A 314 6.76 10.61 13.90
N GLY A 315 7.12 11.27 12.80
CA GLY A 315 7.30 12.71 12.64
C GLY A 315 7.05 13.16 11.20
N VAL A 316 7.34 14.42 10.89
CA VAL A 316 7.26 15.01 9.53
C VAL A 316 8.51 14.65 8.74
N ALA A 317 8.59 13.37 8.33
CA ALA A 317 9.79 12.76 7.75
C ALA A 317 10.28 13.40 6.43
N GLU A 318 9.42 14.19 5.77
CA GLU A 318 9.73 14.95 4.56
C GLU A 318 10.68 16.13 4.83
N ILE A 319 10.69 16.63 6.07
CA ILE A 319 11.56 17.72 6.49
C ILE A 319 12.69 17.14 7.33
N LYS A 320 13.93 17.34 6.88
CA LYS A 320 15.13 16.77 7.51
C LYS A 320 15.18 16.98 9.03
N ASP A 321 14.84 18.18 9.48
CA ASP A 321 14.90 18.59 10.89
C ASP A 321 13.87 17.85 11.79
N PHE A 322 12.88 17.18 11.19
CA PHE A 322 11.80 16.44 11.86
C PHE A 322 11.74 14.96 11.44
N SER A 323 12.86 14.45 10.91
CA SER A 323 12.94 13.10 10.33
C SER A 323 13.69 12.08 11.19
N ASP A 324 14.38 12.53 12.24
CA ASP A 324 15.29 11.70 13.04
C ASP A 324 14.53 10.62 13.82
N GLY A 325 13.40 10.94 14.44
CA GLY A 325 12.57 9.95 15.13
C GLY A 325 12.07 8.85 14.20
N THR A 326 11.65 9.21 12.98
CA THR A 326 11.25 8.24 11.95
C THR A 326 12.43 7.38 11.49
N ARG A 327 13.60 7.98 11.29
CA ARG A 327 14.83 7.28 10.94
C ARG A 327 15.22 6.27 12.01
N GLU A 328 15.31 6.71 13.27
CA GLU A 328 15.78 5.88 14.37
C GLU A 328 14.79 4.75 14.70
N VAL A 329 13.49 5.00 14.65
CA VAL A 329 12.48 3.93 14.78
C VAL A 329 12.59 2.95 13.60
N GLY A 330 12.75 3.43 12.37
CA GLY A 330 12.97 2.57 11.20
C GLY A 330 14.24 1.72 11.32
N GLU A 331 15.33 2.29 11.81
CA GLU A 331 16.59 1.60 12.14
C GLU A 331 16.40 0.53 13.22
N ALA A 332 15.67 0.85 14.29
CA ALA A 332 15.36 -0.10 15.36
C ALA A 332 14.53 -1.28 14.85
N ILE A 333 13.52 -1.02 14.01
CA ILE A 333 12.71 -2.06 13.36
C ILE A 333 13.61 -2.94 12.48
N ALA A 334 14.43 -2.35 11.62
CA ALA A 334 15.32 -3.08 10.71
C ALA A 334 16.35 -3.95 11.45
N ARG A 335 16.83 -3.51 12.62
CA ARG A 335 17.80 -4.25 13.45
C ARG A 335 17.16 -5.25 14.42
N SER A 336 15.83 -5.25 14.56
CA SER A 336 15.13 -6.08 15.55
C SER A 336 15.27 -7.59 15.32
N GLY A 337 15.54 -8.02 14.07
CA GLY A 337 15.51 -9.42 13.65
C GLY A 337 14.09 -10.01 13.53
N ALA A 338 13.06 -9.20 13.75
CA ALA A 338 11.67 -9.57 13.60
C ALA A 338 11.31 -9.81 12.12
N TYR A 339 10.21 -10.53 11.88
CA TYR A 339 9.53 -10.40 10.60
C TYR A 339 8.84 -9.04 10.53
N THR A 340 9.19 -8.20 9.56
CA THR A 340 8.67 -6.82 9.47
C THR A 340 7.74 -6.65 8.29
N LEU A 341 6.50 -6.23 8.55
CA LEU A 341 5.54 -5.80 7.55
C LEU A 341 5.43 -4.27 7.58
N VAL A 342 5.86 -3.62 6.51
CA VAL A 342 5.69 -2.17 6.35
C VAL A 342 4.58 -1.90 5.35
N GLY A 343 3.72 -0.92 5.64
CA GLY A 343 2.71 -0.46 4.71
C GLY A 343 2.37 1.02 4.88
N GLY A 344 1.66 1.58 3.89
CA GLY A 344 1.27 3.00 3.86
C GLY A 344 2.26 3.84 3.05
N GLY A 345 1.73 4.62 2.11
CA GLY A 345 2.53 5.40 1.15
C GLY A 345 3.58 6.29 1.83
N ASP A 346 3.19 7.03 2.87
CA ASP A 346 4.08 7.94 3.60
C ASP A 346 5.25 7.18 4.28
N THR A 347 5.02 5.94 4.71
CA THR A 347 6.08 5.12 5.34
C THR A 347 7.06 4.60 4.30
N VAL A 348 6.55 4.19 3.13
CA VAL A 348 7.39 3.77 2.00
C VAL A 348 8.25 4.95 1.53
N ALA A 349 7.65 6.13 1.35
CA ALA A 349 8.37 7.35 0.98
C ALA A 349 9.44 7.74 2.02
N ALA A 350 9.13 7.61 3.32
CA ALA A 350 10.11 7.84 4.39
C ALA A 350 11.26 6.80 4.36
N ILE A 351 10.97 5.52 4.12
CA ILE A 351 12.02 4.50 3.98
C ILE A 351 12.96 4.82 2.83
N GLU A 352 12.42 5.28 1.70
CA GLU A 352 13.21 5.66 0.53
C GLU A 352 14.07 6.89 0.80
N SER A 353 13.48 7.98 1.28
CA SER A 353 14.18 9.24 1.54
C SER A 353 15.24 9.11 2.64
N LEU A 354 15.03 8.23 3.62
CA LEU A 354 15.94 8.01 4.73
C LEU A 354 17.00 6.94 4.44
N GLY A 355 16.93 6.26 3.29
CA GLY A 355 17.93 5.25 2.88
C GLY A 355 17.79 3.91 3.61
N LEU A 356 16.57 3.53 4.00
CA LEU A 356 16.26 2.28 4.71
C LEU A 356 15.78 1.14 3.78
N ASN A 357 15.82 1.37 2.47
CA ASN A 357 15.40 0.41 1.44
C ASN A 357 16.08 -0.96 1.58
N GLY A 358 15.32 -2.04 1.33
CA GLY A 358 15.84 -3.41 1.34
C GLY A 358 16.17 -3.98 2.72
N ARG A 359 15.83 -3.28 3.81
CA ARG A 359 16.12 -3.70 5.19
C ARG A 359 14.92 -4.31 5.93
N PHE A 360 13.78 -4.44 5.26
CA PHE A 360 12.53 -4.95 5.84
C PHE A 360 12.13 -6.26 5.14
N SER A 361 11.49 -7.17 5.87
CA SER A 361 11.03 -8.45 5.34
C SER A 361 9.98 -8.31 4.22
N HIS A 362 9.05 -7.36 4.37
CA HIS A 362 8.08 -7.02 3.34
C HIS A 362 7.70 -5.54 3.41
N VAL A 363 7.78 -4.85 2.28
CA VAL A 363 7.30 -3.48 2.10
C VAL A 363 6.14 -3.53 1.12
N SER A 364 4.93 -3.32 1.62
CA SER A 364 3.71 -3.43 0.82
C SER A 364 3.60 -2.28 -0.19
N THR A 365 3.22 -2.64 -1.40
CA THR A 365 2.87 -1.71 -2.48
C THR A 365 1.38 -1.37 -2.52
N GLY A 366 0.58 -2.00 -1.65
CA GLY A 366 -0.88 -1.93 -1.67
C GLY A 366 -1.50 -0.62 -1.18
N GLY A 367 -0.73 0.25 -0.52
CA GLY A 367 -1.21 1.54 -0.01
C GLY A 367 -2.51 1.40 0.81
N GLY A 368 -3.61 1.95 0.29
CA GLY A 368 -4.94 1.87 0.91
C GLY A 368 -5.47 0.44 1.06
N ALA A 369 -5.15 -0.48 0.15
CA ALA A 369 -5.55 -1.88 0.28
C ALA A 369 -4.92 -2.56 1.50
N THR A 370 -3.66 -2.24 1.79
CA THR A 370 -2.99 -2.71 3.01
C THR A 370 -3.66 -2.16 4.26
N LEU A 371 -4.04 -0.88 4.25
CA LEU A 371 -4.75 -0.27 5.37
C LEU A 371 -6.08 -0.97 5.63
N GLU A 372 -6.92 -1.13 4.61
CA GLU A 372 -8.21 -1.80 4.76
C GLU A 372 -8.06 -3.27 5.19
N TYR A 373 -7.02 -3.96 4.72
CA TYR A 373 -6.70 -5.31 5.20
C TYR A 373 -6.27 -5.30 6.68
N LEU A 374 -5.45 -4.33 7.10
CA LEU A 374 -5.05 -4.14 8.50
C LEU A 374 -6.24 -3.74 9.40
N GLU A 375 -7.30 -3.15 8.84
CA GLU A 375 -8.58 -2.93 9.54
C GLU A 375 -9.39 -4.23 9.72
N GLY A 376 -8.99 -5.32 9.08
CA GLY A 376 -9.69 -6.60 9.10
C GLY A 376 -10.82 -6.70 8.07
N LYS A 377 -10.85 -5.80 7.07
CA LYS A 377 -11.84 -5.87 5.98
C LYS A 377 -11.48 -6.96 4.99
N GLU A 378 -12.51 -7.63 4.47
CA GLU A 378 -12.36 -8.47 3.28
C GLU A 378 -12.28 -7.58 2.04
N LEU A 379 -11.18 -7.69 1.28
CA LEU A 379 -11.02 -6.89 0.06
C LEU A 379 -11.73 -7.59 -1.10
N PRO A 380 -12.59 -6.89 -1.85
CA PRO A 380 -13.41 -7.54 -2.88
C PRO A 380 -12.59 -8.14 -4.02
N GLY A 381 -11.45 -7.53 -4.39
CA GLY A 381 -10.52 -8.08 -5.39
C GLY A 381 -9.75 -9.32 -4.94
N ILE A 382 -9.70 -9.60 -3.62
CA ILE A 382 -9.18 -10.87 -3.07
C ILE A 382 -10.32 -11.89 -2.99
N ALA A 383 -11.51 -11.48 -2.58
CA ALA A 383 -12.66 -12.35 -2.38
C ALA A 383 -13.02 -13.13 -3.66
N ILE A 384 -12.87 -12.50 -4.83
CA ILE A 384 -13.13 -13.13 -6.13
C ILE A 384 -12.14 -14.23 -6.53
N LEU A 385 -10.99 -14.32 -5.87
CA LEU A 385 -9.97 -15.31 -6.22
C LEU A 385 -10.41 -16.70 -5.80
N LYS A 386 -10.18 -17.68 -6.67
CA LYS A 386 -10.49 -19.09 -6.41
C LYS A 386 -9.75 -19.58 -5.16
N GLU A 387 -10.38 -20.43 -4.37
CA GLU A 387 -9.71 -21.13 -3.27
C GLU A 387 -8.76 -22.22 -3.81
N ALA A 388 -7.61 -22.37 -3.15
CA ALA A 388 -6.58 -23.36 -3.44
C ALA A 388 -6.85 -24.70 -2.76
#